data_AF-A0A4U9TV38-F1
#
_entry.id   AF-A0A4U9TV38-F1
#
_cell.length_a   1.000
_cell.length_b   1.000
_cell.length_c   1.000
_cell.angle_alpha   90.00
_cell.angle_beta   90.00
_cell.angle_gamma   90.00
#
_symmetry.space_group_name_H-M   'P 1'
#
loop_
_entity.id
_entity.type
_entity.pdbx_description
1 polymer ?
#
loop_
_entity_poly.entity_id
_entity_poly.type
_entity_poly.pdbx_seq_one_letter_code
_entity_poly.pdbx_strand_id
1 'polypeptide(L)' 'MTHIDPVWKLLITTGFCGGLTTFSTFSLEVVYLLQDGRVVWAITNMLLNLAGSLAMTLLAFMLVRAFYGQ' A
#
# COMPACT_ATOMS: atom_id res chain seq x y z
N MET A 1 9.32 1.41 -26.28
CA MET A 1 8.51 1.61 -25.06
C MET A 1 7.77 0.30 -24.86
N THR A 2 8.13 -0.48 -23.84
CA THR A 2 7.67 -1.86 -23.64
C THR A 2 6.13 -1.93 -23.70
N HIS A 3 5.61 -2.46 -24.81
CA HIS A 3 4.18 -2.58 -25.11
C HIS A 3 3.60 -3.74 -24.30
N ILE A 4 3.59 -3.60 -22.97
CA ILE A 4 2.82 -4.50 -22.11
C ILE A 4 1.36 -4.15 -22.32
N ASP A 5 0.58 -5.16 -22.69
CA ASP A 5 -0.86 -5.01 -22.89
C ASP A 5 -1.49 -4.34 -21.65
N PRO A 6 -2.20 -3.20 -21.80
CA PRO A 6 -2.72 -2.43 -20.65
C PRO A 6 -3.61 -3.26 -19.72
N VAL A 7 -4.22 -4.33 -20.24
CA VAL A 7 -4.96 -5.34 -19.47
C VAL A 7 -4.10 -6.00 -18.38
N TRP A 8 -2.87 -6.41 -18.70
CA TRP A 8 -1.98 -7.05 -17.71
C TRP A 8 -1.57 -6.07 -16.61
N LYS A 9 -1.36 -4.82 -16.98
CA LYS A 9 -1.06 -3.75 -16.02
C LYS A 9 -2.24 -3.53 -15.08
N LEU A 10 -3.45 -3.41 -15.63
CA LEU A 10 -4.70 -3.26 -14.87
C LEU A 10 -4.98 -4.45 -13.94
N LEU A 11 -4.78 -5.67 -14.41
CA LEU A 11 -5.01 -6.89 -13.62
C LEU A 11 -4.08 -6.91 -12.40
N ILE A 12 -2.79 -6.60 -12.58
CA ILE A 12 -1.81 -6.65 -11.49
C ILE A 12 -1.97 -5.45 -10.54
N THR A 13 -2.09 -4.22 -11.05
CA THR A 13 -2.14 -3.04 -10.17
C THR A 13 -3.51 -2.83 -9.55
N THR A 14 -4.57 -2.86 -10.35
CA THR A 14 -5.92 -2.52 -9.88
C THR A 14 -6.63 -3.75 -9.35
N GLY A 15 -6.47 -4.91 -10.01
CA GLY A 15 -7.06 -6.17 -9.56
C GLY A 15 -6.33 -6.77 -8.37
N PHE A 16 -5.09 -7.22 -8.56
CA PHE A 16 -4.33 -7.95 -7.54
C PHE A 16 -3.88 -7.03 -6.40
N CYS A 17 -3.10 -5.97 -6.66
CA CYS A 17 -2.68 -5.06 -5.59
C CYS A 17 -3.88 -4.38 -4.93
N GLY A 18 -4.87 -3.90 -5.71
CA GLY A 18 -6.08 -3.29 -5.17
C GLY A 18 -6.94 -4.23 -4.31
N GLY A 19 -7.06 -5.51 -4.69
CA GLY A 19 -7.76 -6.53 -3.90
C GLY A 19 -6.99 -7.00 -2.67
N LEU A 20 -5.65 -6.95 -2.69
CA LEU A 20 -4.80 -7.30 -1.56
C LEU A 20 -4.80 -6.19 -0.48
N THR A 21 -4.89 -4.91 -0.90
CA THR A 21 -4.91 -3.75 0.00
C THR A 21 -6.34 -3.29 0.29
N THR A 22 -6.90 -3.72 1.42
CA THR A 22 -8.27 -3.39 1.80
C THR A 22 -8.36 -2.08 2.59
N PHE A 23 -8.69 -0.98 1.90
CA PHE A 23 -8.90 0.33 2.53
C PHE A 23 -10.11 0.38 3.49
N SER A 24 -11.13 -0.46 3.26
CA SER A 24 -12.35 -0.48 4.08
C SER A 24 -12.10 -1.01 5.50
N THR A 25 -11.29 -2.05 5.65
CA THR A 25 -10.90 -2.61 6.97
C THR A 25 -10.08 -1.61 7.76
N PHE A 26 -9.10 -0.97 7.11
CA PHE A 26 -8.31 0.09 7.73
C PHE A 26 -9.19 1.25 8.22
N SER A 27 -10.14 1.71 7.40
CA SER A 27 -11.06 2.78 7.76
C SER A 27 -11.94 2.41 8.96
N LEU A 28 -12.42 1.16 9.03
CA LEU A 28 -13.18 0.67 10.18
C LEU A 28 -12.34 0.67 11.46
N GLU A 29 -11.11 0.16 11.43
CA GLU A 29 -10.22 0.17 12.61
C GLU A 29 -9.95 1.59 13.12
N VAL A 30 -9.68 2.53 12.21
CA VAL A 30 -9.48 3.93 12.58
C VAL A 30 -10.74 4.54 13.19
N VAL A 31 -11.92 4.27 12.63
CA VAL A 31 -13.20 4.75 13.16
C VAL A 31 -13.50 4.13 14.53
N TYR A 32 -13.26 2.82 14.72
CA TYR A 32 -13.41 2.17 16.01
C TYR A 32 -12.47 2.76 17.06
N LEU A 33 -11.20 2.99 16.73
CA LEU A 33 -10.23 3.62 17.65
C LEU A 33 -10.58 5.07 17.98
N LEU A 34 -11.17 5.80 17.03
CA LEU A 34 -11.70 7.15 17.26
C LEU A 34 -12.92 7.14 18.17
N GLN A 35 -13.86 6.20 17.97
CA GLN A 35 -15.03 6.03 18.83
C GLN A 35 -14.66 5.63 20.27
N ASP A 36 -13.60 4.82 20.43
CA ASP A 36 -13.06 4.41 21.72
C ASP A 36 -12.27 5.54 22.45
N GLY A 37 -12.14 6.71 21.82
CA GLY A 37 -11.37 7.85 22.34
C GLY A 37 -9.84 7.66 22.26
N ARG A 38 -9.36 6.56 21.66
CA ARG A 38 -7.95 6.18 21.56
C ARG A 38 -7.29 6.76 20.30
N VAL A 39 -7.33 8.09 20.18
CA VAL A 39 -6.84 8.84 19.01
C VAL A 39 -5.37 8.55 18.69
N VAL A 40 -4.52 8.38 19.70
CA VAL A 40 -3.09 8.07 19.53
C VAL A 40 -2.89 6.74 18.78
N TRP A 41 -3.68 5.72 19.09
CA TRP A 41 -3.61 4.42 18.43
C TRP A 41 -4.16 4.46 17.00
N ALA A 42 -5.19 5.28 16.76
CA ALA A 42 -5.73 5.51 15.42
C ALA A 42 -4.68 6.17 14.51
N ILE A 43 -4.00 7.22 15.00
CA ILE A 43 -2.93 7.90 14.27
C ILE A 43 -1.74 6.98 14.05
N THR A 44 -1.35 6.20 15.06
CA THR A 44 -0.23 5.25 14.95
C THR A 44 -0.49 4.19 13.89
N ASN A 45 -1.69 3.61 13.85
CA ASN A 45 -2.09 2.66 12.81
C ASN A 45 -2.09 3.30 11.41
N MET A 46 -2.61 4.51 11.28
CA MET A 46 -2.61 5.26 10.03
C MET A 46 -1.19 5.52 9.53
N LEU A 47 -0.31 6.00 10.41
CA LEU A 47 1.09 6.27 10.08
C LEU A 47 1.85 5.00 9.76
N LEU A 48 1.66 3.90 10.50
CA LEU A 48 2.33 2.62 10.24
C LEU A 48 1.94 2.05 8.88
N ASN A 49 0.64 2.06 8.54
CA ASN A 49 0.18 1.57 7.25
C ASN A 49 0.70 2.44 6.09
N LEU A 50 0.67 3.77 6.25
CA LEU A 50 1.14 4.69 5.23
C LEU A 50 2.66 4.64 5.06
N ALA A 51 3.41 4.71 6.16
CA ALA A 51 4.87 4.63 6.15
C ALA A 51 5.36 3.25 5.68
N GLY A 52 4.70 2.17 6.10
CA GLY A 52 5.04 0.80 5.70
C GLY A 52 4.83 0.58 4.20
N SER A 53 3.70 1.04 3.65
CA SER A 53 3.43 0.92 2.20
C SER A 53 4.40 1.76 1.36
N LEU A 54 4.72 2.98 1.79
CA LEU A 54 5.76 3.81 1.15
C LEU A 54 7.15 3.18 1.23
N ALA A 55 7.54 2.65 2.40
CA ALA A 55 8.82 1.99 2.58
C ALA A 55 8.95 0.74 1.70
N MET A 56 7.92 -0.10 1.61
CA MET A 56 7.92 -1.25 0.70
C MET A 56 8.02 -0.83 -0.76
N THR A 57 7.35 0.26 -1.16
CA THR A 57 7.44 0.79 -2.52
C THR A 57 8.86 1.28 -2.84
N LEU A 58 9.48 2.04 -1.93
CA LEU A 58 10.86 2.49 -2.06
C LEU A 58 11.85 1.32 -2.12
N LEU A 59 11.67 0.30 -1.28
CA LEU A 59 12.46 -0.92 -1.31
C LEU A 59 12.31 -1.62 -2.65
N ALA A 60 11.09 -1.77 -3.19
CA ALA A 60 10.86 -2.37 -4.50
C ALA A 60 11.59 -1.60 -5.61
N PHE A 61 11.54 -0.26 -5.60
CA PHE A 61 12.28 0.57 -6.54
C PHE A 61 13.79 0.42 -6.40
N MET A 62 14.33 0.43 -5.18
CA MET A 62 15.75 0.21 -4.91
C MET A 62 16.21 -1.17 -5.40
N LEU A 63 15.41 -2.20 -5.13
CA LEU A 63 15.71 -3.58 -5.48
C LEU A 63 15.68 -3.74 -7.01
N VAL A 64 14.64 -3.25 -7.69
CA VAL A 64 14.59 -3.24 -9.17
C VAL A 64 15.79 -2.47 -9.74
N ARG A 65 16.13 -1.30 -9.18
CA ARG A 65 17.30 -0.52 -9.62
C ARG A 65 18.61 -1.26 -9.40
N ALA A 66 18.76 -2.01 -8.30
CA ALA A 66 19.95 -2.80 -8.03
C ALA A 66 20.09 -3.96 -9.02
N PHE A 67 18.99 -4.61 -9.41
CA PHE A 67 18.98 -5.70 -10.39
C PHE A 67 19.10 -5.22 -11.85
N TYR A 68 18.54 -4.06 -12.21
CA TYR A 68 18.66 -3.45 -13.55
C TYR A 68 19.88 -2.53 -13.71
N GLY A 69 20.62 -2.28 -12.63
CA GLY A 69 21.83 -1.46 -12.60
C GLY A 69 23.13 -2.24 -12.80
N GLN A 70 23.05 -3.53 -13.16
CA GLN A 70 24.12 -4.31 -13.79
C GLN A 70 23.91 -4.35 -15.31
#